data_AF-A0A1V8UY39-F1
#
_entry.id   AF-A0A1V8UY39-F1
#
_cell.length_a   1.000
_cell.length_b   1.000
_cell.length_c   1.000
_cell.angle_alpha   90.00
_cell.angle_beta   90.00
_cell.angle_gamma   90.00
#
_symmetry.space_group_name_H-M   'P 1'
#
loop_
_entity.id
_entity.type
_entity.pdbx_description
1 polymer ?
#
loop_
_entity_poly.entity_id
_entity_poly.type
_entity_poly.pdbx_seq_one_letter_code
_entity_poly.pdbx_strand_id
1 'polypeptide(L)'
;MLSSDESSLSHSPAPRQQQQHQQHALPAIFADAGWDRINNTILSTSNCGNPSLRHFGFGPTSGEGFGIGYIIKDGSVSICAASKHRQTKRFVDGIESYFLEIRKLIRMVQRRGTGGEKGSSRAREAEGMNRRGRVIEAQEGAKAEEESQGASDDELGGYGFFDAGMLLQALKAKEAHDERQNEKVVQRREVGKKLRLMEY
;
A
#
# COMPACT_ATOMS: atom_id res chain seq x y z
N MET A 1 -60.50 70.22 -21.23
CA MET A 1 -59.38 69.75 -22.04
C MET A 1 -58.21 70.68 -21.79
N LEU A 2 -57.33 70.29 -20.86
CA LEU A 2 -56.16 71.08 -20.43
C LEU A 2 -54.91 70.31 -20.86
N SER A 3 -54.00 71.00 -21.55
CA SER A 3 -52.77 70.48 -22.12
C SER A 3 -51.81 69.99 -21.04
N SER A 4 -51.12 68.87 -21.30
CA SER A 4 -49.96 68.45 -20.53
C SER A 4 -48.72 68.64 -21.39
N ASP A 5 -47.78 69.42 -20.85
CA ASP A 5 -46.46 69.73 -21.38
C ASP A 5 -45.63 68.47 -21.67
N GLU A 6 -45.09 68.38 -22.89
CA GLU A 6 -44.04 67.43 -23.26
C GLU A 6 -42.70 68.16 -23.12
N SER A 7 -42.07 68.02 -21.95
CA SER A 7 -40.71 68.52 -21.71
C SER A 7 -39.69 67.42 -22.05
N SER A 8 -39.20 67.47 -23.28
CA SER A 8 -38.12 66.62 -23.78
C SER A 8 -36.80 66.95 -23.10
N LEU A 9 -36.46 66.20 -22.05
CA LEU A 9 -35.16 66.23 -21.38
C LEU A 9 -34.08 65.61 -22.31
N SER A 10 -33.43 66.46 -23.09
CA SER A 10 -32.25 66.11 -23.89
C SER A 10 -31.05 65.79 -22.99
N HIS A 11 -30.91 64.51 -22.63
CA HIS A 11 -29.71 63.99 -21.98
C HIS A 11 -28.55 63.98 -22.99
N SER A 12 -27.59 64.90 -22.82
CA SER A 12 -26.29 64.79 -23.46
C SER A 12 -25.57 63.55 -22.91
N PRO A 13 -25.12 62.59 -23.75
CA PRO A 13 -24.32 61.49 -23.24
C PRO A 13 -22.96 62.05 -22.81
N ALA A 14 -22.67 61.96 -21.51
CA ALA A 14 -21.33 62.19 -20.98
C ALA A 14 -20.32 61.34 -21.77
N PRO A 15 -19.08 61.81 -21.97
CA PRO A 15 -18.07 61.02 -22.65
C PRO A 15 -17.92 59.72 -21.85
N ARG A 16 -18.33 58.60 -22.46
CA ARG A 16 -17.98 57.27 -21.97
C ARG A 16 -16.46 57.24 -21.97
N GLN A 17 -15.85 57.49 -20.82
CA GLN A 17 -14.51 56.99 -20.55
C GLN A 17 -14.64 55.49 -20.76
N GLN A 18 -14.20 55.02 -21.94
CA GLN A 18 -13.80 53.65 -22.11
C GLN A 18 -12.67 53.46 -21.11
N GLN A 19 -13.00 53.12 -19.86
CA GLN A 19 -12.18 52.19 -19.12
C GLN A 19 -12.13 50.95 -20.00
N GLN A 20 -11.14 50.95 -20.90
CA GLN A 20 -10.56 49.73 -21.42
C GLN A 20 -10.25 48.94 -20.15
N HIS A 21 -11.15 48.03 -19.82
CA HIS A 21 -10.83 46.97 -18.89
C HIS A 21 -9.65 46.31 -19.57
N GLN A 22 -8.44 46.60 -19.09
CA GLN A 22 -7.24 45.91 -19.52
C GLN A 22 -7.57 44.45 -19.25
N GLN A 23 -7.90 43.72 -20.31
CA GLN A 23 -8.05 42.29 -20.23
C GLN A 23 -6.66 41.79 -19.92
N HIS A 24 -6.39 41.57 -18.62
CA HIS A 24 -5.14 41.01 -18.19
C HIS A 24 -5.02 39.66 -18.90
N ALA A 25 -4.12 39.59 -19.87
CA ALA A 25 -3.84 38.36 -20.58
C ALA A 25 -3.46 37.29 -19.54
N LEU A 26 -4.01 36.08 -19.68
CA LEU A 26 -3.75 34.97 -18.78
C LEU A 26 -2.22 34.80 -18.66
N PRO A 27 -1.64 34.91 -17.45
CA PRO A 27 -0.22 34.69 -17.27
C PRO A 27 0.23 33.34 -17.86
N ALA A 28 1.37 33.32 -18.56
CA ALA A 28 1.85 32.15 -19.29
C ALA A 28 2.01 30.89 -18.41
N ILE A 29 2.23 31.07 -17.10
CA ILE A 29 2.30 29.96 -16.14
C ILE A 29 1.03 29.10 -16.11
N PHE A 30 -0.15 29.69 -16.34
CA PHE A 30 -1.42 28.97 -16.35
C PHE A 30 -1.71 28.26 -17.68
N ALA A 31 -0.94 28.57 -18.73
CA ALA A 31 -0.99 27.85 -20.01
C ALA A 31 0.05 26.72 -20.07
N ASP A 32 0.90 26.58 -19.06
CA ASP A 32 1.91 25.53 -19.00
C ASP A 32 1.27 24.16 -18.68
N ALA A 33 1.67 23.11 -19.39
CA ALA A 33 1.14 21.77 -19.14
C ALA A 33 1.46 21.22 -17.73
N GLY A 34 2.52 21.73 -17.10
CA GLY A 34 2.85 21.45 -15.70
C GLY A 34 1.82 22.03 -14.73
N TRP A 35 1.17 23.15 -15.07
CA TRP A 35 0.08 23.73 -14.28
C TRP A 35 -1.14 22.80 -14.23
N ASP A 36 -1.54 22.24 -15.37
CA ASP A 36 -2.64 21.26 -15.40
C ASP A 36 -2.28 19.99 -14.62
N ARG A 37 -1.03 19.54 -14.75
CA ARG A 37 -0.55 18.33 -14.08
C ARG A 37 -0.49 18.46 -12.56
N ILE A 38 -0.05 19.60 -12.03
CA ILE A 38 0.01 19.82 -10.57
C ILE A 38 -1.40 19.94 -9.96
N ASN A 39 -2.35 20.50 -10.72
CA ASN A 39 -3.73 20.61 -10.28
C ASN A 39 -4.51 19.28 -10.37
N ASN A 40 -4.05 18.33 -11.21
CA ASN A 40 -4.60 16.98 -11.25
C ASN A 40 -4.09 16.13 -10.07
N THR A 41 -4.76 16.24 -8.92
CA THR A 41 -4.40 15.48 -7.71
C THR A 41 -4.85 14.02 -7.83
N ILE A 42 -3.90 13.12 -8.11
CA ILE A 42 -4.15 11.66 -8.15
C ILE A 42 -4.29 11.06 -6.75
N LEU A 43 -3.52 11.55 -5.78
CA LEU A 43 -3.56 11.10 -4.39
C LEU A 43 -4.03 12.27 -3.52
N SER A 44 -5.34 12.37 -3.32
CA SER A 44 -5.91 13.37 -2.41
C SER A 44 -6.00 12.78 -1.02
N THR A 45 -5.41 13.42 -0.01
CA THR A 45 -5.37 12.91 1.36
C THR A 45 -5.86 13.94 2.37
N SER A 46 -6.53 13.50 3.43
CA SER A 46 -6.89 14.37 4.55
C SER A 46 -6.95 13.62 5.87
N ASN A 47 -6.42 14.27 6.91
CA ASN A 47 -6.49 13.78 8.28
C ASN A 47 -7.74 14.32 8.98
N CYS A 48 -8.36 13.49 9.81
CA CYS A 48 -9.27 13.98 10.84
C CYS A 48 -8.75 13.56 12.22
N GLY A 49 -8.36 14.54 13.03
CA GLY A 49 -7.81 14.32 14.37
C GLY A 49 -8.85 14.11 15.47
N ASN A 50 -10.12 13.88 15.13
CA ASN A 50 -11.19 13.73 16.12
C ASN A 50 -11.24 12.29 16.67
N PRO A 51 -10.91 12.05 17.97
CA PRO A 51 -10.89 10.70 18.55
C PRO A 51 -12.26 10.01 18.57
N SER A 52 -13.35 10.79 18.56
CA SER A 52 -14.72 10.29 18.57
C SER A 52 -15.14 9.68 17.23
N LEU A 53 -14.41 9.97 16.14
CA LEU A 53 -14.72 9.40 14.82
C LEU A 53 -14.04 8.04 14.65
N ARG A 54 -14.82 7.07 14.17
CA ARG A 54 -14.31 5.74 13.82
C ARG A 54 -13.65 5.75 12.43
N HIS A 55 -14.28 6.42 11.48
CA HIS A 55 -13.88 6.49 10.08
C HIS A 55 -14.16 7.89 9.52
N PHE A 56 -13.36 8.32 8.57
CA PHE A 56 -13.53 9.56 7.83
C PHE A 56 -13.02 9.32 6.40
N GLY A 57 -13.76 9.79 5.41
CA GLY A 57 -13.42 9.57 4.00
C GLY A 57 -14.15 10.56 3.10
N PHE A 58 -13.62 10.72 1.90
CA PHE A 58 -14.16 11.60 0.86
C PHE A 58 -13.87 10.98 -0.51
N GLY A 59 -14.63 11.39 -1.53
CA GLY A 59 -14.43 10.91 -2.91
C GLY A 59 -13.13 11.44 -3.53
N PRO A 60 -12.67 10.86 -4.64
CA PRO A 60 -11.50 11.37 -5.35
C PRO A 60 -11.77 12.77 -5.93
N THR A 61 -10.76 13.65 -5.91
CA THR A 61 -10.84 15.02 -6.47
C THR A 61 -10.57 15.06 -7.98
N SER A 62 -10.07 13.97 -8.54
CA SER A 62 -9.83 13.76 -9.97
C SER A 62 -10.53 12.50 -10.45
N GLY A 63 -10.90 12.45 -11.74
CA GLY A 63 -11.61 11.29 -12.30
C GLY A 63 -10.83 9.98 -12.25
N GLU A 64 -9.50 10.08 -12.18
CA GLU A 64 -8.57 8.96 -12.16
C GLU A 64 -7.81 8.81 -10.82
N GLY A 65 -8.19 9.56 -9.79
CA GLY A 65 -7.49 9.58 -8.51
C GLY A 65 -8.12 8.73 -7.40
N PHE A 66 -7.56 8.90 -6.21
CA PHE A 66 -8.02 8.37 -4.93
C PHE A 66 -8.31 9.53 -3.96
N GLY A 67 -9.41 9.42 -3.22
CA GLY A 67 -9.65 10.19 -2.00
C GLY A 67 -9.32 9.33 -0.79
N ILE A 68 -8.42 9.79 0.08
CA ILE A 68 -7.86 9.02 1.20
C ILE A 68 -8.07 9.80 2.49
N GLY A 69 -9.10 9.44 3.25
CA GLY A 69 -9.30 9.94 4.60
C GLY A 69 -8.58 9.05 5.61
N TYR A 70 -7.91 9.65 6.61
CA TYR A 70 -7.27 8.89 7.67
C TYR A 70 -7.42 9.51 9.05
N ILE A 71 -7.42 8.66 10.07
CA ILE A 71 -7.44 9.04 11.48
C ILE A 71 -6.29 8.30 12.15
N ILE A 72 -5.40 9.06 12.79
CA ILE A 72 -4.31 8.51 13.59
C ILE A 72 -4.80 8.39 15.03
N LYS A 73 -4.69 7.20 15.60
CA LYS A 73 -5.08 6.89 16.98
C LYS A 73 -3.89 6.28 17.71
N ASP A 74 -4.03 6.16 19.03
CA ASP A 74 -3.06 5.42 19.81
C ASP A 74 -3.06 3.94 19.40
N GLY A 75 -1.92 3.47 18.90
CA GLY A 75 -1.71 2.08 18.48
C GLY A 75 -2.37 1.65 17.17
N SER A 76 -3.08 2.54 16.47
CA SER A 76 -3.72 2.20 15.19
C SER A 76 -3.91 3.41 14.26
N VAL A 77 -4.03 3.14 12.96
CA VAL A 77 -4.43 4.13 11.96
C VAL A 77 -5.67 3.58 11.24
N SER A 78 -6.73 4.38 11.18
CA SER A 78 -7.89 4.08 10.33
C SER A 78 -7.76 4.79 9.00
N ILE A 79 -7.90 4.06 7.90
CA ILE A 79 -7.84 4.59 6.53
C ILE A 79 -9.13 4.24 5.80
N CYS A 80 -9.71 5.23 5.13
CA CYS A 80 -10.77 5.05 4.17
C CYS A 80 -10.31 5.58 2.81
N ALA A 81 -10.28 4.73 1.80
CA ALA A 81 -9.94 5.09 0.43
C ALA A 81 -11.16 4.95 -0.48
N ALA A 82 -11.35 5.91 -1.38
CA ALA A 82 -12.38 5.89 -2.40
C ALA A 82 -11.77 6.21 -3.77
N SER A 83 -12.26 5.55 -4.82
CA SER A 83 -11.93 5.86 -6.21
C SER A 83 -13.13 5.55 -7.11
N LYS A 84 -13.17 6.16 -8.31
CA LYS A 84 -14.23 5.88 -9.29
C LYS A 84 -13.85 4.78 -10.28
N HIS A 85 -12.63 4.83 -10.81
CA HIS A 85 -12.16 3.97 -11.90
C HIS A 85 -10.81 3.28 -11.58
N ARG A 86 -10.53 3.01 -10.30
CA ARG A 86 -9.28 2.35 -9.86
C ARG A 86 -9.58 1.13 -8.98
N GLN A 87 -8.54 0.32 -8.75
CA GLN A 87 -8.59 -0.88 -7.91
C GLN A 87 -8.36 -0.50 -6.43
N THR A 88 -9.35 0.15 -5.81
CA THR A 88 -9.26 0.64 -4.41
C THR A 88 -8.82 -0.45 -3.44
N LYS A 89 -9.35 -1.68 -3.57
CA LYS A 89 -8.98 -2.79 -2.69
C LYS A 89 -7.49 -3.11 -2.76
N ARG A 90 -6.93 -3.30 -3.97
CA ARG A 90 -5.50 -3.60 -4.13
C ARG A 90 -4.62 -2.46 -3.61
N PHE A 91 -5.07 -1.22 -3.75
CA PHE A 91 -4.36 -0.07 -3.20
C PHE A 91 -4.32 -0.11 -1.66
N VAL A 92 -5.46 -0.37 -1.01
CA VAL A 92 -5.53 -0.48 0.46
C VAL A 92 -4.74 -1.69 0.99
N ASP A 93 -4.85 -2.85 0.34
CA ASP A 93 -4.07 -4.06 0.68
C ASP A 93 -2.55 -3.78 0.59
N GLY A 94 -2.13 -2.97 -0.39
CA GLY A 94 -0.74 -2.51 -0.53
C GLY A 94 -0.30 -1.55 0.58
N ILE A 95 -1.15 -0.63 1.03
CA ILE A 95 -0.86 0.25 2.17
C ILE A 95 -0.67 -0.56 3.46
N GLU A 96 -1.54 -1.55 3.70
CA GLU A 96 -1.42 -2.42 4.87
C GLU A 96 -0.07 -3.14 4.89
N SER A 97 0.30 -3.75 3.75
CA SER A 97 1.58 -4.45 3.61
C SER A 97 2.78 -3.52 3.82
N TYR A 98 2.72 -2.31 3.24
CA TYR A 98 3.74 -1.29 3.44
C TYR A 98 3.90 -0.88 4.90
N PHE A 99 2.80 -0.65 5.64
CA PHE A 99 2.90 -0.32 7.06
C PHE A 99 3.47 -1.45 7.91
N LEU A 100 3.12 -2.71 7.61
CA LEU A 100 3.70 -3.86 8.29
C LEU A 100 5.21 -3.98 8.00
N GLU A 101 5.63 -3.74 6.78
CA GLU A 101 7.04 -3.75 6.38
C GLU A 101 7.84 -2.64 7.06
N ILE A 102 7.35 -1.39 7.01
CA ILE A 102 7.98 -0.25 7.70
C ILE A 102 8.07 -0.48 9.20
N ARG A 103 7.03 -1.08 9.83
CA ARG A 103 7.08 -1.49 11.23
C ARG A 103 8.20 -2.49 11.52
N LYS A 104 8.40 -3.48 10.65
CA LYS A 104 9.51 -4.45 10.77
C LYS A 104 10.86 -3.75 10.64
N LEU A 105 11.02 -2.88 9.64
CA LEU A 105 12.25 -2.12 9.39
C LEU A 105 12.61 -1.23 10.58
N ILE A 106 11.66 -0.45 11.10
CA ILE A 106 11.86 0.42 12.27
C ILE A 106 12.32 -0.40 13.49
N ARG A 107 11.68 -1.54 13.77
CA ARG A 107 12.06 -2.43 14.89
C ARG A 107 13.46 -3.00 14.73
N MET A 108 13.85 -3.36 13.51
CA MET A 108 15.19 -3.87 13.21
C MET A 108 16.27 -2.81 13.47
N VAL A 109 16.03 -1.58 13.02
CA VAL A 109 16.95 -0.45 13.23
C VAL A 109 17.07 -0.10 14.72
N GLN A 110 15.95 -0.07 15.45
CA GLN A 110 15.95 0.23 16.89
C GLN A 110 16.71 -0.82 17.72
N ARG A 111 16.60 -2.11 17.37
CA ARG A 111 17.36 -3.19 18.02
C ARG A 111 18.87 -3.08 17.75
N ARG A 112 19.27 -2.63 16.55
CA ARG A 112 20.69 -2.38 16.22
C ARG A 112 21.27 -1.17 16.96
N GLY A 113 20.51 -0.09 17.13
CA GLY A 113 20.94 1.09 17.87
C GLY A 113 21.08 0.89 19.38
N THR A 114 20.44 -0.14 19.94
CA THR A 114 20.46 -0.47 21.38
C THR A 114 21.33 -1.68 21.73
N GLY A 115 21.92 -2.34 20.72
CA GLY A 115 22.80 -3.51 20.89
C GLY A 115 24.28 -3.19 21.12
N GLY A 116 24.63 -1.92 21.35
CA GLY A 116 26.00 -1.42 21.43
C GLY A 116 26.72 -1.59 22.77
N GLU A 117 26.31 -2.47 23.70
CA GLU A 117 27.02 -2.69 24.97
C GLU A 117 26.92 -4.13 25.54
N LYS A 118 26.78 -5.17 24.71
CA LYS A 118 26.91 -6.56 25.19
C LYS A 118 27.98 -7.36 24.44
N GLY A 119 29.14 -6.73 24.25
CA GLY A 119 30.33 -7.34 23.65
C GLY A 119 31.56 -7.40 24.57
N SER A 120 31.46 -7.04 25.85
CA SER A 120 32.62 -6.98 26.77
C SER A 120 32.39 -7.75 28.08
N SER A 121 32.16 -9.06 28.05
CA SER A 121 32.36 -9.93 29.25
C SER A 121 32.23 -11.45 29.03
N ARG A 122 32.58 -12.02 27.87
CA ARG A 122 32.68 -13.50 27.73
C ARG A 122 34.04 -14.02 27.26
N ALA A 123 35.11 -13.24 27.47
CA ALA A 123 36.48 -13.64 27.11
C ALA A 123 37.38 -13.91 28.34
N ARG A 124 36.84 -13.95 29.57
CA ARG A 124 37.60 -14.26 30.79
C ARG A 124 36.83 -15.15 31.77
N GLU A 125 36.46 -16.35 31.32
CA GLU A 125 36.14 -17.47 32.24
C GLU A 125 36.81 -18.76 31.75
N ALA A 126 38.05 -18.65 31.29
CA ALA A 126 38.90 -19.78 30.97
C ALA A 126 40.17 -19.73 31.82
N GLU A 127 40.03 -19.68 33.14
CA GLU A 127 41.12 -20.05 34.04
C GLU A 127 40.57 -20.46 35.41
N GLY A 128 40.83 -21.72 35.80
CA GLY A 128 40.75 -22.12 37.20
C GLY A 128 39.79 -23.27 37.53
N MET A 129 40.40 -24.43 37.74
CA MET A 129 40.14 -25.34 38.88
C MET A 129 39.26 -26.60 38.67
N ASN A 130 40.01 -27.71 38.57
CA ASN A 130 39.83 -29.00 39.23
C ASN A 130 38.69 -29.98 38.84
N ARG A 131 39.18 -31.03 38.17
CA ARG A 131 38.89 -32.46 38.36
C ARG A 131 38.24 -32.82 39.71
N ARG A 132 37.04 -33.41 39.66
CA ARG A 132 36.57 -34.54 40.50
C ARG A 132 35.21 -35.02 39.98
N GLY A 133 35.07 -36.33 39.72
CA GLY A 133 33.90 -36.92 39.07
C GLY A 133 32.84 -37.51 40.00
N ARG A 134 31.79 -38.06 39.36
CA ARG A 134 30.72 -38.97 39.86
C ARG A 134 29.66 -38.29 40.76
N VAL A 135 28.34 -38.55 40.72
CA VAL A 135 27.51 -39.74 40.44
C VAL A 135 26.15 -39.29 39.83
N ILE A 136 25.52 -40.20 39.07
CA ILE A 136 24.14 -40.12 38.53
C ILE A 136 23.13 -40.43 39.63
N GLU A 137 22.10 -39.61 39.82
CA GLU A 137 20.87 -40.04 40.48
C GLU A 137 19.64 -39.31 39.91
N ALA A 138 18.56 -40.07 39.74
CA ALA A 138 17.30 -39.69 39.13
C ALA A 138 16.25 -39.41 40.22
N GLN A 139 15.44 -38.35 40.08
CA GLN A 139 13.96 -38.40 40.00
C GLN A 139 13.32 -36.99 40.05
N GLU A 140 12.28 -36.86 39.21
CA GLU A 140 11.01 -36.14 39.38
C GLU A 140 10.94 -34.60 39.52
N GLY A 141 10.41 -34.00 38.45
CA GLY A 141 9.05 -33.45 38.53
C GLY A 141 8.89 -31.98 38.91
N ALA A 142 9.19 -31.06 37.99
CA ALA A 142 8.60 -29.72 38.00
C ALA A 142 8.27 -29.29 36.58
N LYS A 143 6.98 -29.02 36.35
CA LYS A 143 6.40 -28.58 35.07
C LYS A 143 7.07 -27.28 34.60
N ALA A 144 7.76 -27.35 33.47
CA ALA A 144 8.06 -26.18 32.65
C ALA A 144 6.89 -25.96 31.69
N GLU A 145 6.36 -24.74 31.69
CA GLU A 145 5.35 -24.29 30.74
C GLU A 145 5.98 -24.29 29.33
N GLU A 146 5.46 -25.14 28.45
CA GLU A 146 5.77 -25.13 27.03
C GLU A 146 5.12 -23.89 26.40
N GLU A 147 5.83 -22.76 26.41
CA GLU A 147 5.65 -21.77 25.36
C GLU A 147 6.07 -22.42 24.05
N SER A 148 5.07 -22.86 23.28
CA SER A 148 5.21 -23.12 21.86
C SER A 148 5.65 -21.82 21.19
N GLN A 149 6.96 -21.61 21.15
CA GLN A 149 7.60 -20.72 20.20
C GLN A 149 7.30 -21.32 18.83
N GLY A 150 6.21 -20.85 18.23
CA GLY A 150 5.97 -21.03 16.81
C GLY A 150 7.25 -20.61 16.11
N ALA A 151 7.91 -21.58 15.48
CA ALA A 151 9.04 -21.36 14.61
C ALA A 151 8.59 -20.36 13.56
N SER A 152 8.86 -19.08 13.79
CA SER A 152 8.74 -18.06 12.77
C SER A 152 9.78 -18.42 11.74
N ASP A 153 9.31 -18.68 10.53
CA ASP A 153 10.03 -18.89 9.26
C ASP A 153 10.99 -17.73 8.88
N ASP A 154 11.39 -16.93 9.87
CA ASP A 154 12.20 -15.70 9.80
C ASP A 154 13.71 -15.98 9.68
N GLU A 155 14.15 -17.24 9.56
CA GLU A 155 15.58 -17.57 9.37
C GLU A 155 16.00 -17.55 7.88
N LEU A 156 15.05 -17.61 6.93
CA LEU A 156 15.38 -17.49 5.50
C LEU A 156 15.16 -16.07 5.00
N GLY A 157 16.09 -15.19 5.40
CA GLY A 157 16.09 -13.78 5.03
C GLY A 157 15.99 -13.55 3.52
N GLY A 158 15.00 -12.76 3.10
CA GLY A 158 15.00 -12.12 1.78
C GLY A 158 13.63 -11.84 1.16
N TYR A 159 12.60 -12.62 1.48
CA TYR A 159 11.35 -12.54 0.73
C TYR A 159 10.29 -11.67 1.42
N GLY A 160 10.20 -10.41 1.00
CA GLY A 160 9.09 -9.53 1.34
C GLY A 160 7.77 -9.97 0.70
N PHE A 161 6.64 -9.46 1.20
CA PHE A 161 5.28 -9.79 0.69
C PHE A 161 5.13 -9.57 -0.84
N PHE A 162 5.83 -8.58 -1.40
CA PHE A 162 5.85 -8.32 -2.84
C PHE A 162 6.56 -9.42 -3.64
N ASP A 163 7.61 -10.01 -3.10
CA ASP A 163 8.32 -11.14 -3.69
C ASP A 163 7.53 -12.45 -3.52
N ALA A 164 6.87 -12.65 -2.38
CA ALA A 164 6.02 -13.82 -2.16
C ALA A 164 4.85 -13.87 -3.16
N GLY A 165 4.25 -12.71 -3.47
CA GLY A 165 3.21 -12.60 -4.50
C GLY A 165 3.73 -12.91 -5.92
N MET A 166 4.92 -12.41 -6.27
CA MET A 166 5.58 -12.72 -7.54
C MET A 166 5.98 -14.19 -7.64
N LEU A 167 6.48 -14.78 -6.55
CA LEU A 167 6.84 -16.19 -6.48
C LEU A 167 5.62 -17.08 -6.65
N LEU A 168 4.50 -16.77 -5.97
CA LEU A 168 3.25 -17.51 -6.12
C LEU A 168 2.73 -17.46 -7.57
N GLN A 169 2.86 -16.30 -8.22
CA GLN A 169 2.47 -16.14 -9.62
C GLN A 169 3.40 -16.90 -10.57
N ALA A 170 4.71 -16.95 -10.28
CA ALA A 170 5.68 -17.73 -11.03
C ALA A 170 5.45 -19.25 -10.88
N LEU A 171 5.11 -19.72 -9.67
CA LEU A 171 4.78 -21.12 -9.41
C LEU A 171 3.51 -21.54 -10.15
N LYS A 172 2.44 -20.73 -10.10
CA LYS A 172 1.22 -20.98 -10.88
C LYS A 172 1.46 -21.00 -12.38
N ALA A 173 2.35 -20.14 -12.88
CA ALA A 173 2.71 -20.13 -14.30
C ALA A 173 3.48 -21.39 -14.71
N LYS A 174 4.31 -21.94 -13.81
CA LYS A 174 5.04 -23.19 -14.01
C LYS A 174 4.10 -24.41 -14.00
N GLU A 175 3.19 -24.50 -13.03
CA GLU A 175 2.18 -25.56 -12.97
C GLU A 175 1.31 -25.58 -14.24
N ALA A 176 0.82 -24.42 -14.69
CA ALA A 176 0.04 -24.32 -15.93
C ALA A 176 0.84 -24.68 -17.20
N HIS A 177 2.18 -24.52 -17.18
CA HIS A 177 3.04 -24.94 -18.28
C HIS A 177 3.26 -26.46 -18.27
N ASP A 178 3.47 -27.05 -17.10
CA ASP A 178 3.66 -28.49 -16.93
C ASP A 178 2.39 -29.28 -17.29
N GLU A 179 1.20 -28.77 -16.95
CA GLU A 179 -0.09 -29.33 -17.37
C GLU A 179 -0.24 -29.36 -18.91
N ARG A 180 0.07 -28.26 -19.59
CA ARG A 180 0.02 -28.18 -21.07
C ARG A 180 1.04 -29.08 -21.75
N GLN A 181 2.20 -29.32 -21.12
CA GLN A 181 3.18 -30.27 -21.64
C GLN A 181 2.69 -31.72 -21.49
N ASN A 182 2.11 -32.06 -20.34
CA ASN A 182 1.54 -33.39 -20.11
C ASN A 182 0.37 -33.69 -21.07
N GLU A 183 -0.54 -32.75 -21.31
CA GLU A 183 -1.64 -32.92 -22.28
C GLU A 183 -1.12 -33.20 -23.71
N LYS A 184 -0.07 -32.48 -24.14
CA LYS A 184 0.56 -32.72 -25.46
C LYS A 184 1.26 -34.07 -25.55
N VAL A 185 1.85 -34.55 -24.44
CA VAL A 185 2.48 -35.88 -24.38
C VAL A 185 1.41 -36.99 -24.40
N VAL A 186 0.28 -36.80 -23.73
CA VAL A 186 -0.87 -37.72 -23.77
C VAL A 186 -1.47 -37.79 -25.17
N GLN A 187 -1.73 -36.64 -25.82
CA GLN A 187 -2.21 -36.60 -27.21
C GLN A 187 -1.26 -37.30 -28.19
N ARG A 188 0.06 -37.10 -28.05
CA ARG A 188 1.05 -37.80 -28.89
C ARG A 188 1.06 -39.32 -28.69
N ARG A 189 0.68 -39.82 -27.51
CA ARG A 189 0.57 -41.27 -27.24
C ARG A 189 -0.72 -41.88 -27.78
N GLU A 190 -1.75 -41.09 -28.04
CA GLU A 190 -3.04 -41.58 -28.55
C GLU A 190 -3.09 -41.69 -30.08
N VAL A 191 -2.18 -41.01 -30.79
CA VAL A 191 -2.03 -41.12 -32.25
C VAL A 191 -1.45 -42.49 -32.60
N GLY A 192 -2.33 -43.47 -32.87
CA GLY A 192 -1.95 -44.83 -33.29
C GLY A 192 -2.92 -45.93 -32.85
N LYS A 193 -3.90 -45.63 -31.99
CA LYS A 193 -4.95 -46.61 -31.64
C LYS A 193 -5.97 -46.69 -32.77
N LYS A 194 -5.92 -47.79 -33.52
CA LYS A 194 -6.86 -48.14 -34.61
C LYS A 194 -8.29 -48.21 -34.04
N LEU A 195 -9.14 -47.27 -34.41
CA LEU A 195 -10.58 -47.30 -34.09
C LEU A 195 -11.22 -48.48 -34.83
N ARG A 196 -11.86 -49.40 -34.10
CA ARG A 196 -12.74 -50.40 -34.72
C ARG A 196 -14.07 -49.72 -35.04
N LEU A 197 -14.29 -49.45 -36.32
CA LEU A 197 -15.61 -49.15 -36.86
C LEU A 197 -16.46 -50.41 -36.73
N MET A 198 -17.61 -50.32 -36.05
CA MET A 198 -18.61 -51.38 -36.09
C MET A 198 -19.32 -51.30 -37.45
N GLU A 199 -19.33 -52.41 -38.18
CA GLU A 199 -20.19 -52.59 -39.35
C GLU A 199 -21.64 -52.75 -38.86
N TYR A 200 -22.56 -52.12 -39.58
CA TYR A 200 -24.00 -52.24 -39.40
C TYR A 200 -24.55 -53.29 -40.36
#